data_AF-A0A2E7P7C9-F1
#
_entry.id   AF-A0A2E7P7C9-F1
#
_cell.length_a   1.000
_cell.length_b   1.000
_cell.length_c   1.000
_cell.angle_alpha   90.00
_cell.angle_beta   90.00
_cell.angle_gamma   90.00
#
_symmetry.space_group_name_H-M   'P 1'
#
loop_
_entity.id
_entity.type
_entity.pdbx_description
1 polymer ?
#
loop_
_entity_poly.entity_id
_entity_poly.type
_entity_poly.pdbx_seq_one_letter_code
_entity_poly.pdbx_strand_id
1 'polypeptide(L)'
;CNLTLLFSLPQAIACAEARVQLISPFVGRIYDWYKKSTGQDYTGSDDPGVQSVKAVYNYYRKFGYATEVMGASFRNTSQIVELAGCDLLTISPDLLQKLADTDGPVERKLSKEAADAADIERISLDEKAFRLALNGDAMATEKLAEGIRQFAADAVKLEQIVDALR
;
A
#
# COMPACT_ATOMS: atom_id res chain seq x y z
N CYS A 1 1.88 -13.67 -8.97
CA CYS A 1 1.02 -13.49 -7.78
C CYS A 1 0.79 -12.00 -7.53
N ASN A 2 -0.32 -11.65 -6.86
CA ASN A 2 -0.52 -10.35 -6.22
C ASN A 2 -0.20 -10.49 -4.72
N LEU A 3 0.80 -9.74 -4.24
CA LEU A 3 1.19 -9.75 -2.83
C LEU A 3 0.49 -8.59 -2.11
N THR A 4 -0.51 -8.93 -1.29
CA THR A 4 -1.35 -8.00 -0.52
C THR A 4 -0.91 -7.89 0.95
N LEU A 5 -1.59 -7.07 1.76
CA LEU A 5 -1.20 -6.74 3.15
C LEU A 5 0.25 -6.24 3.26
N LEU A 6 0.63 -5.37 2.32
CA LEU A 6 1.93 -4.74 2.26
C LEU A 6 1.86 -3.34 2.89
N PHE A 7 2.66 -3.11 3.93
CA PHE A 7 2.61 -1.90 4.75
C PHE A 7 3.95 -1.17 4.85
N SER A 8 5.06 -1.86 4.58
CA SER A 8 6.41 -1.31 4.77
C SER A 8 7.32 -1.51 3.56
N LEU A 9 8.34 -0.66 3.44
CA LEU A 9 9.35 -0.76 2.38
C LEU A 9 10.13 -2.09 2.41
N PRO A 10 10.53 -2.67 3.57
CA PRO A 10 11.14 -4.00 3.61
C PRO A 10 10.29 -5.09 2.96
N GLN A 11 8.96 -5.07 3.15
CA GLN A 11 8.06 -6.02 2.47
C GLN A 11 8.08 -5.80 0.96
N ALA A 12 8.05 -4.55 0.50
CA ALA A 12 8.13 -4.23 -0.92
C ALA A 12 9.46 -4.67 -1.52
N ILE A 13 10.60 -4.45 -0.86
CA ILE A 13 11.91 -4.90 -1.35
C ILE A 13 11.92 -6.44 -1.51
N ALA A 14 11.49 -7.17 -0.47
CA ALA A 14 11.42 -8.62 -0.53
C ALA A 14 10.52 -9.13 -1.69
N CYS A 15 9.38 -8.47 -1.93
CA CYS A 15 8.50 -8.80 -3.06
C CYS A 15 9.17 -8.56 -4.42
N ALA A 16 9.91 -7.45 -4.55
CA ALA A 16 10.61 -7.12 -5.78
C ALA A 16 11.74 -8.11 -6.09
N GLU A 17 12.50 -8.50 -5.07
CA GLU A 17 13.59 -9.49 -5.20
C GLU A 17 13.05 -10.90 -5.49
N ALA A 18 11.86 -11.22 -5.00
CA ALA A 18 11.11 -12.43 -5.35
C ALA A 18 10.48 -12.39 -6.76
N ARG A 19 10.60 -11.27 -7.49
CA ARG A 19 10.10 -11.07 -8.87
C ARG A 19 8.61 -11.40 -9.01
N VAL A 20 7.82 -10.99 -8.03
CA VAL A 20 6.37 -11.16 -8.11
C VAL A 20 5.81 -10.25 -9.20
N GLN A 21 4.68 -10.64 -9.80
CA GLN A 21 4.05 -9.85 -10.86
C GLN A 21 3.60 -8.48 -10.34
N LEU A 22 2.91 -8.46 -9.20
CA LEU A 22 2.23 -7.28 -8.69
C LEU A 22 2.24 -7.26 -7.16
N ILE A 23 2.31 -6.06 -6.59
CA ILE A 23 2.10 -5.81 -5.16
C ILE A 23 0.92 -4.86 -4.92
N SER A 24 0.22 -5.06 -3.80
CA SER A 24 -0.85 -4.19 -3.33
C SER A 24 -0.46 -3.48 -2.02
N PRO A 25 0.36 -2.42 -2.05
CA PRO A 25 0.64 -1.61 -0.87
C PRO A 25 -0.61 -0.84 -0.41
N PHE A 26 -0.91 -0.92 0.89
CA PHE A 26 -2.13 -0.33 1.45
C PHE A 26 -1.90 1.12 1.85
N VAL A 27 -2.88 1.98 1.57
CA VAL A 27 -2.84 3.41 1.91
C VAL A 27 -3.65 3.67 3.17
N GLY A 28 -4.96 3.42 3.12
CA GLY A 28 -5.89 3.85 4.17
C GLY A 28 -5.72 3.13 5.50
N ARG A 29 -5.27 1.87 5.52
CA ARG A 29 -4.97 1.19 6.80
C ARG A 29 -3.74 1.76 7.50
N ILE A 30 -2.80 2.34 6.76
CA ILE A 30 -1.66 3.07 7.32
C ILE A 30 -2.18 4.37 7.95
N TYR A 31 -2.98 5.13 7.19
CA TYR A 31 -3.67 6.32 7.68
C TYR A 31 -4.46 6.06 8.98
N ASP A 32 -5.26 4.99 9.03
CA ASP A 32 -6.05 4.65 10.22
C ASP A 32 -5.18 4.40 11.45
N TRP A 33 -4.02 3.76 11.28
CA TRP A 33 -3.11 3.47 12.38
C TRP A 33 -2.52 4.76 12.94
N TYR A 34 -1.98 5.62 12.06
CA TYR A 34 -1.38 6.89 12.47
C TYR A 34 -2.41 7.85 13.06
N LYS A 35 -3.60 7.97 12.46
CA LYS A 35 -4.68 8.77 13.02
C LYS A 35 -5.04 8.34 14.43
N LYS A 36 -5.09 7.03 14.68
CA LYS A 36 -5.36 6.48 16.02
C LYS A 36 -4.20 6.71 16.99
N SER A 37 -2.95 6.57 16.55
CA SER A 37 -1.78 6.63 17.43
C SER A 37 -1.36 8.05 17.77
N THR A 38 -1.52 9.00 16.85
CA THR A 38 -1.10 10.40 17.02
C THR A 38 -2.27 11.34 17.34
N GLY A 39 -3.50 10.92 17.06
CA GLY A 39 -4.69 11.78 17.15
C GLY A 39 -4.76 12.85 16.06
N GLN A 40 -3.86 12.83 15.08
CA GLN A 40 -3.80 13.80 13.99
C GLN A 40 -4.57 13.30 12.78
N ASP A 41 -5.17 14.24 12.04
CA ASP A 41 -5.68 13.96 10.71
C ASP A 41 -4.61 14.33 9.66
N TYR A 42 -4.53 13.54 8.60
CA TYR A 42 -3.56 13.71 7.53
C TYR A 42 -4.29 13.88 6.21
N THR A 43 -3.80 14.78 5.36
CA THR A 43 -4.43 15.08 4.07
C THR A 43 -3.37 15.22 2.99
N GLY A 44 -3.75 14.98 1.74
CA GLY A 44 -2.87 15.16 0.60
C GLY A 44 -1.54 14.40 0.74
N SER A 45 -0.44 15.09 0.47
CA SER A 45 0.92 14.55 0.52
C SER A 45 1.42 14.19 1.92
N ASP A 46 0.75 14.69 2.97
CA ASP A 46 1.11 14.42 4.37
C ASP A 46 0.50 13.11 4.87
N ASP A 47 -0.37 12.46 4.09
CA ASP A 47 -0.93 11.16 4.42
C ASP A 47 0.16 10.07 4.47
N PRO A 48 0.34 9.37 5.61
CA PRO A 48 1.42 8.42 5.77
C PRO A 48 1.26 7.18 4.86
N GLY A 49 0.04 6.84 4.46
CA GLY A 49 -0.22 5.80 3.47
C GLY A 49 0.19 6.23 2.06
N VAL A 50 -0.08 7.49 1.70
CA VAL A 50 0.37 8.06 0.43
C VAL A 50 1.90 8.08 0.40
N GLN A 51 2.55 8.55 1.47
CA GLN A 51 4.01 8.57 1.57
C GLN A 51 4.62 7.16 1.43
N SER A 52 4.01 6.15 2.06
CA SER A 52 4.44 4.75 1.94
C SER A 52 4.40 4.26 0.50
N VAL A 53 3.29 4.46 -0.23
CA VAL A 53 3.18 4.04 -1.63
C VAL A 53 4.14 4.83 -2.53
N LYS A 54 4.31 6.14 -2.31
CA LYS A 54 5.28 6.96 -3.06
C LYS A 54 6.72 6.43 -2.86
N ALA A 55 7.10 6.09 -1.64
CA ALA A 55 8.41 5.51 -1.35
C ALA A 55 8.62 4.16 -2.07
N VAL A 56 7.62 3.28 -2.02
CA VAL A 56 7.66 1.98 -2.72
C VAL A 56 7.77 2.16 -4.24
N TYR A 57 6.93 3.00 -4.83
CA TYR A 57 6.94 3.28 -6.26
C TYR A 57 8.31 3.82 -6.71
N ASN A 58 8.83 4.85 -6.01
CA ASN A 58 10.10 5.46 -6.35
C ASN A 58 11.25 4.45 -6.24
N TYR A 59 11.29 3.63 -5.19
CA TYR A 59 12.29 2.57 -5.05
C TYR A 59 12.23 1.57 -6.21
N TYR A 60 11.02 1.15 -6.60
CA TYR A 60 10.83 0.20 -7.68
C TYR A 60 11.32 0.75 -9.02
N ARG A 61 10.97 2.00 -9.34
CA ARG A 61 11.37 2.65 -10.59
C ARG A 61 12.86 2.98 -10.64
N LYS A 62 13.43 3.47 -9.53
CA LYS A 62 14.86 3.79 -9.39
C LYS A 62 15.74 2.59 -9.72
N PHE A 63 15.37 1.41 -9.21
CA PHE A 63 16.18 0.19 -9.36
C PHE A 63 15.68 -0.77 -10.45
N GLY A 64 14.74 -0.32 -11.30
CA GLY A 64 14.31 -1.06 -12.48
C GLY A 64 13.55 -2.35 -12.16
N TYR A 65 12.84 -2.41 -11.04
CA TYR A 65 11.99 -3.56 -10.72
C TYR A 65 10.74 -3.56 -11.61
N ALA A 66 10.49 -4.70 -12.26
CA ALA A 66 9.36 -4.88 -13.18
C ALA A 66 8.02 -5.16 -12.48
N THR A 67 8.04 -5.45 -11.18
CA THR A 67 6.83 -5.66 -10.38
C THR A 67 5.93 -4.44 -10.43
N GLU A 68 4.65 -4.66 -10.72
CA GLU A 68 3.63 -3.62 -10.79
C GLU A 68 3.25 -3.14 -9.38
N VAL A 69 3.13 -1.82 -9.21
CA VAL A 69 2.71 -1.20 -7.96
C VAL A 69 1.25 -0.82 -8.07
N MET A 70 0.38 -1.53 -7.34
CA MET A 70 -1.06 -1.25 -7.30
C MET A 70 -1.49 -0.66 -5.95
N GLY A 71 -1.61 0.66 -5.85
CA GLY A 71 -2.07 1.29 -4.61
C GLY A 71 -3.48 0.79 -4.23
N ALA A 72 -3.68 0.46 -2.94
CA ALA A 72 -4.89 -0.21 -2.46
C ALA A 72 -5.41 0.36 -1.13
N SER A 73 -6.65 0.00 -0.77
CA SER A 73 -7.26 0.29 0.53
C SER A 73 -7.46 1.78 0.85
N PHE A 74 -7.99 2.57 -0.06
CA PHE A 74 -8.24 4.02 0.12
C PHE A 74 -9.35 4.34 1.15
N ARG A 75 -9.28 5.53 1.77
CA ARG A 75 -10.31 6.12 2.65
C ARG A 75 -11.00 7.32 2.03
N ASN A 76 -10.28 8.08 1.21
CA ASN A 76 -10.79 9.29 0.57
C ASN A 76 -10.16 9.49 -0.82
N THR A 77 -10.73 10.39 -1.61
CA THR A 77 -10.29 10.65 -2.99
C THR A 77 -8.96 11.39 -3.06
N SER A 78 -8.62 12.19 -2.04
CA SER A 78 -7.32 12.89 -1.96
C SER A 78 -6.15 11.92 -1.99
N GLN A 79 -6.23 10.80 -1.26
CA GLN A 79 -5.21 9.74 -1.30
C GLN A 79 -5.00 9.15 -2.71
N ILE A 80 -6.08 9.06 -3.50
CA ILE A 80 -6.05 8.50 -4.86
C ILE A 80 -5.38 9.50 -5.81
N VAL A 81 -5.82 10.76 -5.77
CA VAL A 81 -5.28 11.84 -6.60
C VAL A 81 -3.79 12.06 -6.33
N GLU A 82 -3.37 11.95 -5.06
CA GLU A 82 -1.96 12.06 -4.69
C GLU A 82 -1.05 10.93 -5.20
N LEU A 83 -1.65 9.84 -5.68
CA LEU A 83 -0.96 8.71 -6.28
C LEU A 83 -1.20 8.61 -7.79
N ALA A 84 -1.74 9.67 -8.42
CA ALA A 84 -1.89 9.75 -9.86
C ALA A 84 -0.53 9.52 -10.57
N GLY A 85 -0.46 8.51 -11.44
CA GLY A 85 0.77 8.07 -12.10
C GLY A 85 1.40 6.80 -11.53
N CYS A 86 0.86 6.25 -10.43
CA CYS A 86 1.08 4.86 -10.04
C CYS A 86 0.65 3.91 -11.17
N ASP A 87 1.21 2.70 -11.26
CA ASP A 87 0.89 1.79 -12.38
C ASP A 87 -0.59 1.44 -12.38
N LEU A 88 -1.11 1.12 -11.20
CA LEU A 88 -2.48 0.68 -10.98
C LEU A 88 -2.99 1.25 -9.65
N LEU A 89 -4.30 1.44 -9.54
CA LEU A 89 -4.98 1.77 -8.30
C LEU A 89 -6.26 0.94 -8.22
N THR A 90 -6.42 0.15 -7.15
CA THR A 90 -7.65 -0.61 -6.90
C THR A 90 -8.55 0.18 -5.95
N ILE A 91 -9.68 0.65 -6.47
CA ILE A 91 -10.53 1.66 -5.82
C ILE A 91 -11.92 1.07 -5.58
N SER A 92 -12.52 1.33 -4.42
CA SER A 92 -13.88 0.87 -4.12
C SER A 92 -14.93 1.61 -4.98
N PRO A 93 -16.10 1.00 -5.25
CA PRO A 93 -17.16 1.64 -6.02
C PRO A 93 -17.57 3.03 -5.49
N ASP A 94 -17.68 3.18 -4.17
CA ASP A 94 -18.05 4.46 -3.55
C ASP A 94 -17.03 5.57 -3.83
N LEU A 95 -15.73 5.24 -3.84
CA LEU A 95 -14.68 6.22 -4.13
C LEU A 95 -14.56 6.49 -5.63
N LEU A 96 -14.81 5.49 -6.49
CA LEU A 96 -14.91 5.68 -7.93
C LEU A 96 -16.06 6.65 -8.28
N GLN A 97 -17.22 6.49 -7.64
CA GLN A 97 -18.35 7.38 -7.85
C GLN A 97 -18.01 8.82 -7.42
N LYS A 98 -17.40 9.00 -6.24
CA LYS A 98 -16.95 10.32 -5.78
C LYS A 98 -15.94 10.97 -6.73
N LEU A 99 -15.04 10.20 -7.34
CA LEU A 99 -14.13 10.70 -8.36
C LEU A 99 -14.88 11.11 -9.64
N ALA A 100 -15.84 10.31 -10.08
CA ALA A 100 -16.66 10.61 -11.25
C ALA A 100 -17.53 11.88 -11.07
N ASP A 101 -17.98 12.14 -9.83
CA ASP A 101 -18.82 13.29 -9.48
C ASP A 101 -18.02 14.57 -9.15
N THR A 102 -16.68 14.50 -9.17
CA THR A 102 -15.81 15.64 -8.84
C THR A 102 -15.08 16.14 -10.08
N ASP A 103 -15.39 17.38 -10.48
CA ASP A 103 -14.63 18.09 -11.52
C ASP A 103 -13.36 18.74 -10.93
N GLY A 104 -12.23 18.56 -11.60
CA GLY A 104 -10.99 19.23 -11.24
C GLY A 104 -9.78 18.67 -11.98
N PRO A 105 -8.68 19.43 -12.09
CA PRO A 105 -7.46 18.94 -12.69
C PRO A 105 -6.84 17.84 -11.81
N VAL A 106 -6.38 16.76 -12.44
CA VAL A 106 -5.55 15.72 -11.81
C VAL A 106 -4.17 15.77 -12.43
N GLU A 107 -3.21 16.24 -11.65
CA GLU A 107 -1.80 16.24 -12.04
C GLU A 107 -1.15 14.90 -11.76
N ARG A 108 -0.28 14.46 -12.66
CA ARG A 108 0.55 13.27 -12.41
C ARG A 108 1.53 13.57 -11.28
N LYS A 109 1.44 12.83 -10.17
CA LYS A 109 2.30 12.94 -8.98
C LYS A 109 3.45 11.93 -8.96
N LEU A 110 3.30 10.81 -9.66
CA LEU A 110 4.28 9.73 -9.74
C LEU A 110 4.77 9.52 -11.17
N SER A 111 6.09 9.53 -11.38
CA SER A 111 6.69 9.27 -12.69
C SER A 111 8.05 8.57 -12.55
N LYS A 112 8.48 7.89 -13.61
CA LYS A 112 9.79 7.24 -13.65
C LYS A 112 10.92 8.27 -13.59
N GLU A 113 10.77 9.41 -14.24
CA GLU A 113 11.78 10.48 -14.31
C GLU A 113 12.04 11.05 -12.91
N ALA A 114 10.98 11.28 -12.13
CA ALA A 114 11.10 11.73 -10.75
C ALA A 114 11.77 10.68 -9.86
N ALA A 115 11.43 9.40 -10.06
CA ALA A 115 12.06 8.31 -9.32
C ALA A 115 13.55 8.13 -9.66
N ASP A 116 13.94 8.29 -10.93
CA ASP A 116 15.33 8.21 -11.37
C ASP A 116 16.18 9.33 -10.75
N ALA A 117 15.60 10.52 -10.55
CA ALA A 117 16.23 11.66 -9.89
C ALA A 117 16.27 11.57 -8.35
N ALA A 118 15.52 10.65 -7.74
CA ALA A 118 15.43 10.54 -6.29
C ALA A 118 16.75 10.03 -5.68
N ASP A 119 17.12 10.61 -4.53
CA ASP A 119 18.27 10.18 -3.72
C ASP A 119 17.87 8.99 -2.84
N ILE A 120 17.91 7.79 -3.43
CA ILE A 120 17.50 6.53 -2.79
C ILE A 120 18.64 5.54 -2.95
N GLU A 121 19.10 5.00 -1.83
CA GLU A 121 20.10 3.93 -1.80
C GLU A 121 19.45 2.55 -1.85
N ARG A 122 20.18 1.58 -2.42
CA ARG A 122 19.71 0.20 -2.50
C ARG A 122 19.88 -0.48 -1.16
N ILE A 123 18.81 -1.08 -0.67
CA ILE A 123 18.79 -1.83 0.60
C ILE A 123 18.82 -3.32 0.27
N SER A 124 19.74 -4.05 0.89
CA SER A 124 19.81 -5.52 0.81
C SER A 124 19.24 -6.12 2.10
N LEU A 125 18.34 -7.10 1.96
CA LEU A 125 17.66 -7.73 3.08
C LEU A 125 17.78 -9.25 2.96
N ASP A 126 18.50 -9.88 3.88
CA ASP A 126 18.30 -11.30 4.15
C ASP A 126 17.07 -11.50 5.04
N GLU A 127 16.71 -12.75 5.36
CA GLU A 127 15.52 -13.02 6.19
C GLU A 127 15.61 -12.36 7.57
N LYS A 128 16.81 -12.34 8.19
CA LYS A 128 17.00 -11.79 9.54
C LYS A 128 16.86 -10.27 9.52
N ALA A 129 17.52 -9.61 8.57
CA ALA A 129 17.42 -8.18 8.34
C ALA A 129 15.99 -7.77 7.98
N PHE A 130 15.31 -8.53 7.13
CA PHE A 130 13.89 -8.31 6.80
C PHE A 130 13.01 -8.36 8.05
N ARG A 131 13.11 -9.44 8.85
CA ARG A 131 12.30 -9.61 10.05
C ARG A 131 12.54 -8.50 11.06
N LEU A 132 13.80 -8.10 11.27
CA LEU A 132 14.15 -7.01 12.18
C LEU A 132 13.64 -5.66 11.66
N ALA A 133 13.82 -5.36 10.38
CA ALA A 133 13.37 -4.12 9.77
C ALA A 133 11.83 -4.00 9.79
N LEU A 134 11.11 -5.08 9.48
CA LEU A 134 9.65 -5.13 9.60
C LEU A 134 9.20 -4.91 11.05
N ASN A 135 9.86 -5.56 12.01
CA ASN A 135 9.55 -5.41 13.43
C ASN A 135 9.79 -3.99 13.95
N GLY A 136 10.80 -3.29 13.42
CA GLY A 136 11.09 -1.90 13.74
C GLY A 136 10.01 -0.91 13.27
N ASP A 137 9.13 -1.33 12.35
CA ASP A 137 7.93 -0.59 11.94
C ASP A 137 6.71 -1.14 12.70
N ALA A 138 6.36 -0.47 13.80
CA ALA A 138 5.23 -0.85 14.65
C ALA A 138 3.92 -0.89 13.87
N MET A 139 3.68 0.09 13.00
CA MET A 139 2.49 0.18 12.16
C MET A 139 2.39 -1.04 11.25
N ALA A 140 3.46 -1.33 10.50
CA ALA A 140 3.46 -2.44 9.56
C ALA A 140 3.33 -3.80 10.26
N THR A 141 4.03 -3.99 11.38
CA THR A 141 3.95 -5.22 12.18
C THR A 141 2.53 -5.47 12.68
N GLU A 142 1.91 -4.46 13.28
CA GLU A 142 0.56 -4.57 13.81
C GLU A 142 -0.48 -4.77 12.71
N LYS A 143 -0.41 -3.97 11.63
CA LYS A 143 -1.38 -4.03 10.53
C LYS A 143 -1.28 -5.29 9.69
N LEU A 144 -0.08 -5.84 9.51
CA LEU A 144 0.10 -7.15 8.88
C LEU A 144 -0.61 -8.24 9.70
N ALA A 145 -0.31 -8.32 11.00
CA ALA A 145 -0.88 -9.35 11.86
C ALA A 145 -2.39 -9.19 12.04
N GLU A 146 -2.88 -7.95 12.19
CA GLU A 146 -4.31 -7.62 12.26
C GLU A 146 -5.03 -8.03 10.97
N GLY A 147 -4.48 -7.69 9.81
CA GLY A 147 -5.08 -8.01 8.52
C GLY A 147 -5.22 -9.51 8.27
N ILE A 148 -4.19 -10.30 8.64
CA ILE A 148 -4.25 -11.76 8.55
C ILE A 148 -5.36 -12.32 9.44
N ARG A 149 -5.46 -11.88 10.70
CA ARG A 149 -6.51 -12.34 11.62
C ARG A 149 -7.91 -12.00 11.12
N GLN A 150 -8.10 -10.82 10.55
CA GLN A 150 -9.40 -10.41 10.00
C GLN A 150 -9.82 -11.30 8.82
N PHE A 151 -8.93 -11.52 7.84
CA PHE A 151 -9.26 -12.39 6.71
C PHE A 151 -9.50 -13.84 7.12
N ALA A 152 -8.77 -14.36 8.12
CA ALA A 152 -9.03 -15.68 8.67
C ALA A 152 -10.41 -15.77 9.32
N ALA A 153 -10.82 -14.75 10.08
CA ALA A 153 -12.14 -14.70 10.69
C ALA A 153 -13.27 -14.64 9.63
N ASP A 154 -13.07 -13.85 8.57
CA ASP A 154 -14.03 -13.77 7.46
C ASP A 154 -14.14 -15.09 6.69
N ALA A 155 -13.03 -15.82 6.53
CA ALA A 155 -13.04 -17.15 5.92
C ALA A 155 -13.88 -18.15 6.74
N VAL A 156 -13.69 -18.20 8.06
CA VAL A 156 -14.49 -19.06 8.96
C VAL A 156 -15.98 -18.68 8.90
N LYS A 157 -16.29 -17.38 8.85
CA LYS A 157 -17.67 -16.92 8.71
C LYS A 157 -18.29 -17.37 7.39
N LEU A 158 -17.53 -17.34 6.29
CA LEU A 158 -17.99 -17.83 4.99
C LEU A 158 -18.24 -19.34 5.02
N GLU A 159 -17.35 -20.12 5.64
CA GLU A 159 -17.53 -21.57 5.82
C GLU A 159 -18.84 -21.88 6.55
N GLN A 160 -19.15 -21.15 7.63
CA GLN A 160 -20.41 -21.30 8.37
C GLN A 160 -21.64 -21.00 7.52
N ILE A 161 -21.58 -19.98 6.65
CA ILE A 161 -22.67 -19.65 5.72
C ILE A 161 -22.86 -20.81 4.72
N VAL A 162 -21.77 -21.34 4.17
CA VAL A 162 -21.82 -22.46 3.21
C VAL A 162 -22.38 -23.71 3.88
N ASP A 163 -21.95 -24.02 5.09
CA ASP A 163 -22.42 -25.19 5.85
C ASP A 163 -23.90 -25.05 6.23
N ALA A 164 -24.38 -23.85 6.54
CA ALA A 164 -25.81 -23.61 6.80
C ALA A 164 -26.71 -23.78 5.56
N LEU A 165 -26.12 -23.83 4.35
CA LEU A 165 -26.82 -24.07 3.09
C LEU A 165 -26.78 -25.54 2.64
N ARG A 166 -26.09 -26.42 3.37
CA ARG A 166 -26.01 -27.86 3.12
C ARG A 166 -27.12 -28.61 3.86
#